data_AF-A0A941WAL3-F1
#
_entry.id   AF-A0A941WAL3-F1
#
_cell.length_a   1.000
_cell.length_b   1.000
_cell.length_c   1.000
_cell.angle_alpha   90.00
_cell.angle_beta   90.00
_cell.angle_gamma   90.00
#
_symmetry.space_group_name_H-M   'P 1'
#
loop_
_entity.id
_entity.type
_entity.pdbx_description
1 polymer ?
#
loop_
_entity_poly.entity_id
_entity_poly.type
_entity_poly.pdbx_seq_one_letter_code
_entity_poly.pdbx_strand_id
1 'polypeptide(L)'
;MPLGTLSGIRVLSGYGREIYLDIVTIGNVTCQFYSEFDEAGINQTRHSVYLNVRAETDIVIPTRTKTVCSETSVLICEAVIVGKVPEFYLHNSIFASS
;
A
#
# COMPACT_ATOMS: atom_id res chain seq x y z
N MET A 1 -31.51 -19.49 1.81
CA MET A 1 -31.69 -18.66 3.03
C MET A 1 -33.10 -18.05 3.06
N PRO A 2 -33.78 -17.96 4.22
CA PRO A 2 -35.16 -17.46 4.33
C PRO A 2 -35.29 -15.97 4.00
N LEU A 3 -36.35 -15.58 3.29
CA LEU A 3 -36.60 -14.19 2.88
C LEU A 3 -36.60 -13.21 4.05
N GLY A 4 -37.13 -13.60 5.21
CA GLY A 4 -37.19 -12.74 6.39
C GLY A 4 -35.81 -12.35 6.93
N THR A 5 -34.77 -13.14 6.65
CA THR A 5 -33.37 -12.81 6.97
C THR A 5 -32.85 -11.64 6.13
N LEU A 6 -33.33 -11.44 4.89
CA LEU A 6 -32.94 -10.30 4.06
C LEU A 6 -33.62 -8.98 4.44
N SER A 7 -34.75 -9.05 5.16
CA SER A 7 -35.49 -7.84 5.58
C SER A 7 -34.74 -6.98 6.60
N GLY A 8 -33.71 -7.55 7.26
CA GLY A 8 -33.00 -6.90 8.37
C GLY A 8 -33.79 -6.85 9.69
N ILE A 9 -35.04 -7.33 9.73
CA ILE A 9 -35.86 -7.38 10.94
C ILE A 9 -35.55 -8.66 11.72
N ARG A 10 -34.98 -8.52 12.92
CA ARG A 10 -34.57 -9.66 13.78
C ARG A 10 -35.69 -10.67 14.04
N VAL A 11 -36.92 -10.22 14.26
CA VAL A 11 -38.08 -11.11 14.55
C VAL A 11 -38.47 -11.96 13.33
N LEU A 12 -38.21 -11.48 12.11
CA LEU A 12 -38.50 -12.22 10.88
C LEU A 12 -37.32 -13.08 10.41
N SER A 13 -36.19 -13.06 11.13
CA SER A 13 -35.03 -13.86 10.77
C SER A 13 -35.38 -15.35 10.85
N GLY A 14 -35.18 -16.07 9.75
CA GLY A 14 -35.59 -17.48 9.65
C GLY A 14 -37.02 -17.72 9.13
N TYR A 15 -37.83 -16.68 8.96
CA TYR A 15 -39.22 -16.81 8.48
C TYR A 15 -39.35 -16.59 6.97
N GLY A 16 -40.33 -17.24 6.34
CA GLY A 16 -40.65 -17.09 4.92
C GLY A 16 -40.01 -18.12 4.00
N ARG A 17 -40.31 -18.02 2.69
CA ARG A 17 -39.85 -18.96 1.66
C ARG A 17 -38.33 -18.90 1.52
N GLU A 18 -37.72 -20.05 1.29
CA GLU A 18 -36.30 -20.14 0.99
C GLU A 18 -36.00 -19.58 -0.41
N ILE A 19 -35.00 -18.72 -0.47
CA ILE A 19 -34.51 -18.11 -1.70
C ILE A 19 -33.01 -18.41 -1.86
N TYR A 20 -32.61 -18.53 -3.12
CA TYR A 20 -31.22 -18.70 -3.56
C TYR A 20 -30.73 -17.37 -4.12
N LEU A 21 -29.51 -16.98 -3.74
CA LEU A 21 -28.87 -15.76 -4.19
C LEU A 21 -27.59 -16.14 -4.93
N ASP A 22 -27.47 -15.66 -6.16
CA ASP A 22 -26.22 -15.72 -6.91
C ASP A 22 -25.36 -14.53 -6.54
N ILE A 23 -24.11 -14.82 -6.17
CA ILE A 23 -23.12 -13.82 -5.78
C ILE A 23 -22.06 -13.80 -6.87
N VAL A 24 -21.84 -12.63 -7.48
CA VAL A 24 -20.80 -12.43 -8.49
C VAL A 24 -19.71 -11.56 -7.89
N THR A 25 -18.45 -11.97 -8.09
CA THR A 25 -17.28 -11.23 -7.62
C THR A 25 -16.45 -10.80 -8.81
N ILE A 26 -16.10 -9.52 -8.88
CA ILE A 26 -15.26 -8.94 -9.93
C ILE A 26 -14.00 -8.40 -9.25
N GLY A 27 -12.83 -8.91 -9.65
CA GLY A 27 -11.55 -8.51 -9.08
C GLY A 27 -10.67 -7.79 -10.10
N ASN A 28 -10.05 -6.69 -9.69
CA ASN A 28 -9.07 -5.93 -10.46
C ASN A 28 -7.82 -5.74 -9.62
N VAL A 29 -6.65 -6.01 -10.18
CA VAL A 29 -5.35 -5.77 -9.53
C VAL A 29 -4.55 -4.79 -10.38
N THR A 30 -4.13 -3.70 -9.76
CA THR A 30 -3.26 -2.69 -10.36
C THR A 30 -1.93 -2.68 -9.63
N CYS A 31 -0.84 -2.77 -10.38
CA CYS A 31 0.52 -2.74 -9.87
C CYS A 31 1.25 -1.51 -10.41
N GLN A 32 1.87 -0.72 -9.54
CA GLN A 32 2.62 0.48 -9.92
C GLN A 32 3.98 0.51 -9.21
N PHE A 33 5.04 0.75 -9.99
CA PHE A 33 6.36 0.99 -9.42
C PHE A 33 6.50 2.46 -8.99
N TYR A 34 7.11 2.70 -7.84
CA TYR A 34 7.51 4.04 -7.41
C TYR A 34 8.95 4.03 -6.88
N SER A 35 9.65 5.16 -7.09
CA SER A 35 11.02 5.36 -6.63
C SER A 35 11.05 6.46 -5.58
N GLU A 36 11.83 6.26 -4.52
CA GLU A 36 12.04 7.20 -3.42
C GLU A 36 13.54 7.44 -3.23
N PHE A 37 13.90 8.70 -2.97
CA PHE A 37 15.28 9.09 -2.66
C PHE A 37 15.30 9.72 -1.27
N ASP A 38 16.09 9.16 -0.36
CA ASP A 38 16.20 9.57 1.03
C ASP A 38 17.68 9.76 1.44
N GLU A 39 17.96 10.57 2.46
CA GLU A 39 19.32 10.80 2.95
C GLU A 39 19.74 9.64 3.86
N ALA A 40 20.79 8.92 3.49
CA ALA A 40 21.30 7.76 4.24
C ALA A 40 22.56 8.09 5.09
N GLY A 41 22.98 9.35 5.14
CA GLY A 41 24.15 9.83 5.89
C GLY A 41 24.98 10.86 5.14
N ILE A 42 26.18 11.16 5.66
CA ILE A 42 27.09 12.17 5.08
C ILE A 42 27.44 11.80 3.64
N ASN A 43 26.92 12.58 2.70
CA ASN A 43 27.05 12.35 1.25
C ASN A 43 26.55 10.98 0.81
N GLN A 44 25.44 10.49 1.37
CA GLN A 44 24.82 9.25 0.92
C GLN A 44 23.34 9.49 0.63
N THR A 45 22.91 9.16 -0.58
CA THR A 45 21.50 9.14 -0.97
C THR A 45 21.08 7.70 -1.17
N ARG A 46 20.08 7.25 -0.42
CA ARG A 46 19.44 5.96 -0.61
C ARG A 46 18.34 6.11 -1.66
N HIS A 47 18.40 5.29 -2.70
CA HIS A 47 17.38 5.14 -3.72
C HIS A 47 16.64 3.81 -3.50
N SER A 48 15.36 3.87 -3.18
CA SER A 48 14.51 2.70 -2.93
C SER A 48 13.43 2.61 -4.01
N VAL A 49 13.24 1.42 -4.57
CA VAL A 49 12.17 1.14 -5.54
C VAL A 49 11.16 0.22 -4.88
N TYR A 50 9.91 0.62 -4.95
CA TYR A 50 8.79 -0.08 -4.34
C TYR A 50 7.74 -0.44 -5.39
N LEU A 51 6.98 -1.48 -5.09
CA LEU A 51 5.80 -1.91 -5.84
C LEU A 51 4.55 -1.67 -5.00
N ASN A 52 3.71 -0.75 -5.45
CA ASN A 52 2.36 -0.55 -4.93
C ASN A 52 1.41 -1.52 -5.62
N VAL A 53 0.84 -2.43 -4.84
CA VAL A 53 -0.18 -3.37 -5.28
C VAL A 53 -1.53 -2.89 -4.73
N ARG A 54 -2.44 -2.55 -5.62
CA ARG A 54 -3.82 -2.20 -5.28
C ARG A 54 -4.75 -3.27 -5.84
N ALA A 55 -5.41 -4.00 -4.95
CA ALA A 55 -6.42 -5.00 -5.27
C ALA A 55 -7.80 -4.44 -4.92
N GLU A 56 -8.68 -4.42 -5.91
CA GLU A 56 -10.07 -3.97 -5.79
C GLU A 56 -11.00 -5.14 -6.13
N THR A 57 -11.96 -5.42 -5.26
CA THR A 57 -12.90 -6.53 -5.41
C THR A 57 -14.31 -6.04 -5.17
N ASP A 58 -15.15 -6.15 -6.19
CA ASP A 58 -16.56 -5.83 -6.14
C ASP A 58 -17.37 -7.10 -5.88
N ILE A 59 -18.09 -7.12 -4.76
CA ILE A 59 -19.04 -8.15 -4.39
C ILE A 59 -20.43 -7.65 -4.78
N VAL A 60 -21.02 -8.28 -5.79
CA VAL A 60 -22.35 -7.93 -6.31
C VAL A 60 -23.34 -8.98 -5.81
N ILE A 61 -24.32 -8.52 -5.03
CA ILE A 61 -25.51 -9.29 -4.66
C ILE A 61 -26.77 -8.54 -5.12
N PRO A 62 -27.90 -9.23 -5.36
CA PRO A 62 -29.12 -8.59 -5.89
C PRO A 62 -29.63 -7.39 -5.09
N THR A 63 -29.33 -7.33 -3.79
CA THR A 63 -29.77 -6.26 -2.90
C THR A 63 -28.77 -5.09 -2.80
N ARG A 64 -27.46 -5.34 -3.03
CA ARG A 64 -26.39 -4.35 -2.80
C ARG A 64 -25.09 -4.75 -3.49
N THR A 65 -24.31 -3.75 -3.90
CA THR A 65 -22.90 -3.94 -4.27
C THR A 65 -22.00 -3.45 -3.13
N LYS A 66 -20.94 -4.20 -2.83
CA LYS A 66 -19.90 -3.80 -1.88
C LYS A 66 -18.53 -3.92 -2.54
N THR A 67 -17.83 -2.80 -2.60
CA THR A 67 -16.43 -2.74 -3.03
C THR A 67 -15.51 -2.93 -1.83
N VAL A 68 -14.49 -3.77 -1.98
CA VAL A 68 -13.42 -3.98 -1.00
C VAL A 68 -12.10 -3.64 -1.69
N CYS A 69 -11.35 -2.71 -1.10
CA CYS A 69 -10.04 -2.30 -1.59
C CYS A 69 -8.97 -2.69 -0.58
N SER A 70 -7.86 -3.24 -1.07
CA SER A 70 -6.66 -3.54 -0.32
C SER A 70 -5.45 -2.96 -1.06
N GLU A 71 -4.63 -2.22 -0.34
CA GLU A 71 -3.41 -1.61 -0.86
C GLU A 71 -2.22 -2.08 -0.03
N THR A 72 -1.14 -2.44 -0.70
CA THR A 72 0.09 -2.90 -0.05
C THR A 72 1.29 -2.46 -0.85
N SER A 73 2.27 -1.89 -0.16
CA SER A 73 3.55 -1.46 -0.74
C SER A 73 4.64 -2.45 -0.36
N VAL A 74 5.41 -2.91 -1.34
CA VAL A 74 6.50 -3.88 -1.14
C VAL A 74 7.80 -3.26 -1.64
N LEU A 75 8.84 -3.23 -0.81
CA LEU A 75 10.19 -2.83 -1.22
C LEU A 75 10.76 -3.90 -2.16
N ILE A 76 11.14 -3.49 -3.37
CA ILE A 76 11.68 -4.39 -4.40
C ILE A 76 13.20 -4.38 -4.39
N CYS A 77 13.79 -3.20 -4.40
CA CYS A 77 15.24 -3.05 -4.31
C CYS A 77 15.62 -1.70 -3.73
N GLU A 78 16.85 -1.63 -3.23
CA GLU A 78 17.43 -0.45 -2.64
C GLU A 78 18.90 -0.33 -3.06
N ALA A 79 19.35 0.90 -3.31
CA ALA A 79 20.73 1.21 -3.65
C ALA A 79 21.20 2.45 -2.88
N VAL A 80 22.44 2.42 -2.39
CA VAL A 80 23.07 3.60 -1.75
C VAL A 80 24.01 4.27 -2.76
N ILE A 81 23.77 5.55 -3.01
CA ILE A 81 24.55 6.41 -3.88
C ILE A 81 25.49 7.23 -3.00
N VAL A 82 26.80 7.00 -3.12
CA VAL A 82 27.83 7.71 -2.36
C VAL A 82 28.33 8.92 -3.16
N GLY A 83 28.09 10.11 -2.61
CA GLY A 83 28.65 11.37 -3.08
C GLY A 83 30.08 11.60 -2.56
N LYS A 84 30.79 12.55 -3.16
CA LYS A 84 32.14 12.92 -2.70
C LYS A 84 32.06 13.56 -1.31
N VAL A 85 32.87 13.07 -0.38
CA VAL A 85 33.07 13.75 0.91
C VAL A 85 33.92 15.00 0.67
N PRO A 86 33.45 16.22 1.02
CA PRO A 86 34.27 17.41 0.89
C PRO A 86 35.45 17.31 1.88
N GLU A 87 36.68 17.38 1.36
CA GLU A 87 37.89 17.55 2.18
C GLU A 87 37.87 18.94 2.82
N PHE A 88 37.60 18.99 4.13
CA PHE A 88 37.84 20.20 4.91
C PHE A 88 39.36 20.36 5.09
N TYR A 89 39.96 21.25 4.30
CA TYR A 89 41.31 21.75 4.56
C TYR A 89 41.28 22.64 5.81
N LEU A 90 41.44 22.05 7.00
CA LEU A 90 41.90 22.79 8.17
C LEU A 90 43.36 23.17 7.91
N HIS A 91 43.57 24.33 7.27
CA HIS A 91 44.89 24.93 7.16
C HIS A 91 45.36 25.28 8.57
N ASN A 92 46.26 24.45 9.10
CA ASN A 92 46.82 24.55 10.42
C ASN A 92 47.86 25.69 10.52
N SER A 93 47.47 26.93 10.17
CA SER A 93 48.28 28.13 10.39
C SER A 93 48.41 28.52 11.87
N ILE A 94 47.90 27.70 12.78
CA ILE A 94 47.95 27.94 14.23
C ILE A 94 49.24 27.38 14.87
N PHE A 95 50.09 26.65 14.13
CA PHE A 95 51.37 26.14 14.64
C PHE A 95 52.61 26.56 13.83
N ALA A 96 52.50 27.56 12.95
CA ALA A 96 53.62 28.04 12.15
C ALA A 96 53.89 29.54 12.34
N SER A 97 54.09 29.96 13.59
CA SER A 97 54.98 31.10 13.90
C SER A 97 55.42 30.99 15.36
N SER A 98 56.47 30.19 15.58
CA SER A 98 57.42 30.41 16.68
C SER A 98 58.51 31.36 16.21
#